data_AF-A0A496N7J8-F1
#
_entry.id   AF-A0A496N7J8-F1
#
_cell.length_a   1.000
_cell.length_b   1.000
_cell.length_c   1.000
_cell.angle_alpha   90.00
_cell.angle_beta   90.00
_cell.angle_gamma   90.00
#
_symmetry.space_group_name_H-M   'P 1'
#
loop_
_entity.id
_entity.type
_entity.pdbx_description
1 polymer ?
#
loop_
_entity_poly.entity_id
_entity_poly.type
_entity_poly.pdbx_seq_one_letter_code
_entity_poly.pdbx_strand_id
1 'polypeptide(L)'
;MKNHLFMPTLKQFIYGDGMYMTGQLEVGRYYGHTDSGFLRQILYGGVSYALVCFAVTFYFVRKVALNWFDGSWKFILSAFVILAFCNIKADTFAFPGIMFVMLMFLSLFGSHGKQLILFKQKEPKDV
;
A
#
# COMPACT_ATOMS: atom_id res chain seq x y z
N MET A 1 -28.15 11.52 15.99
CA MET A 1 -26.73 11.20 15.65
C MET A 1 -26.42 9.80 16.16
N LYS A 2 -26.31 8.81 15.26
CA LYS A 2 -25.80 7.47 15.56
C LYS A 2 -24.73 7.13 14.52
N ASN A 3 -23.64 7.89 14.51
CA ASN A 3 -22.47 7.63 13.66
C ASN A 3 -21.24 7.45 14.55
N HIS A 4 -21.34 6.57 15.54
CA HIS A 4 -20.12 6.08 16.16
C HIS A 4 -19.53 5.08 15.15
N LEU A 5 -18.38 5.45 14.59
CA LEU A 5 -17.50 4.51 13.88
C LEU A 5 -17.49 3.20 14.68
N PHE A 6 -17.62 2.06 14.01
CA PHE A 6 -17.55 0.77 14.70
C PHE A 6 -16.27 0.72 15.55
N MET A 7 -16.41 0.60 16.86
CA MET A 7 -15.24 0.65 17.73
C MET A 7 -14.75 -0.79 17.92
N PRO A 8 -13.51 -1.11 17.51
CA PRO A 8 -12.96 -2.44 17.70
C PRO A 8 -12.78 -2.68 19.20
N THR A 9 -13.12 -3.88 19.66
CA THR A 9 -12.71 -4.35 20.98
C THR A 9 -11.19 -4.42 21.07
N LEU A 10 -10.62 -4.44 22.28
CA LEU A 10 -9.16 -4.54 22.45
C LEU A 10 -8.57 -5.78 21.74
N LYS A 11 -9.29 -6.91 21.74
CA LYS A 11 -8.87 -8.13 21.02
C LYS A 11 -8.84 -7.91 19.51
N GLN A 12 -9.92 -7.35 18.95
CA GLN A 12 -9.98 -7.00 17.51
C GLN A 12 -8.92 -5.96 17.15
N PHE A 13 -8.64 -5.00 18.02
CA PHE A 13 -7.60 -4.00 17.77
C PHE A 13 -6.20 -4.62 17.67
N ILE A 14 -5.89 -5.61 18.52
CA ILE A 14 -4.55 -6.22 18.55
C ILE A 14 -4.38 -7.26 17.43
N TYR A 15 -5.33 -8.18 17.26
CA TYR A 15 -5.18 -9.35 16.37
C TYR A 15 -6.17 -9.37 15.20
N GLY A 16 -7.20 -8.54 15.22
CA GLY A 16 -8.34 -8.66 14.33
C GLY A 16 -9.20 -9.88 14.65
N ASP A 17 -10.28 -10.04 13.89
CA ASP A 17 -11.15 -11.22 13.90
C ASP A 17 -11.27 -11.88 12.52
N GLY A 18 -10.48 -11.42 11.54
CA GLY A 18 -10.46 -11.97 10.19
C GLY A 18 -11.65 -11.55 9.32
N MET A 19 -12.57 -10.73 9.84
CA MET A 19 -13.78 -10.35 9.13
C MET A 19 -13.57 -9.10 8.29
N TYR A 20 -13.74 -9.23 6.97
CA TYR A 20 -13.65 -8.11 6.04
C TYR A 20 -15.03 -7.66 5.52
N MET A 21 -15.92 -8.62 5.25
CA MET A 21 -17.28 -8.38 4.75
C MET A 21 -18.32 -9.01 5.68
N THR A 22 -19.53 -8.45 5.71
CA THR A 22 -20.69 -8.98 6.44
C THR A 22 -21.48 -10.02 5.64
N GLY A 23 -21.16 -10.24 4.36
CA GLY A 23 -21.91 -11.12 3.47
C GLY A 23 -23.24 -10.55 2.95
N GLN A 24 -23.58 -9.31 3.31
CA GLN A 24 -24.78 -8.62 2.81
C GLN A 24 -24.53 -8.02 1.42
N LEU A 25 -25.51 -8.16 0.51
CA LEU A 25 -25.38 -7.73 -0.90
C LEU A 25 -25.87 -6.29 -1.15
N GLU A 26 -26.79 -5.78 -0.33
CA GLU A 26 -27.55 -4.55 -0.62
C GLU A 26 -26.89 -3.28 -0.04
N VAL A 27 -26.56 -3.22 1.26
CA VAL A 27 -25.94 -2.04 1.91
C VAL A 27 -25.07 -2.48 3.09
N GLY A 28 -23.93 -1.82 3.33
CA GLY A 28 -23.09 -2.07 4.51
C GLY A 28 -22.21 -3.32 4.40
N ARG A 29 -21.69 -3.59 3.20
CA ARG A 29 -20.94 -4.81 2.86
C ARG A 29 -19.71 -5.04 3.75
N TYR A 30 -19.06 -3.97 4.19
CA TYR A 30 -17.87 -4.06 5.03
C TYR A 30 -18.24 -4.41 6.47
N TYR A 31 -17.41 -5.24 7.09
CA TYR A 31 -17.57 -5.64 8.48
C TYR A 31 -17.63 -4.42 9.41
N GLY A 32 -18.59 -4.42 10.34
CA GLY A 32 -18.87 -3.26 11.21
C GLY A 32 -19.49 -2.06 10.48
N HIS A 33 -19.94 -2.22 9.23
CA HIS A 33 -20.44 -1.14 8.36
C HIS A 33 -19.47 0.04 8.24
N THR A 34 -18.17 -0.24 8.40
CA THR A 34 -17.15 0.79 8.37
C THR A 34 -16.70 1.07 6.95
N ASP A 35 -16.62 2.36 6.63
CA ASP A 35 -16.05 2.82 5.38
C ASP A 35 -14.57 3.21 5.52
N SER A 36 -13.98 3.00 6.71
CA SER A 36 -12.59 3.35 6.98
C SER A 36 -11.64 2.21 6.65
N GLY A 37 -10.69 2.46 5.74
CA GLY A 37 -9.66 1.47 5.40
C GLY A 37 -8.74 1.13 6.58
N PHE A 38 -8.42 2.12 7.42
CA PHE A 38 -7.73 1.89 8.69
C PHE A 38 -8.49 0.93 9.59
N LEU A 39 -9.80 1.14 9.73
CA LEU A 39 -10.59 0.27 10.57
C LEU A 39 -10.74 -1.12 9.97
N ARG A 40 -10.91 -1.24 8.64
CA ARG A 40 -10.95 -2.54 7.97
C ARG A 40 -9.64 -3.32 8.16
N GLN A 41 -8.48 -2.67 8.06
CA GLN A 41 -7.18 -3.29 8.34
C GLN A 41 -7.08 -3.81 9.78
N ILE A 42 -7.48 -2.97 10.74
CA ILE A 42 -7.45 -3.32 12.16
C ILE A 42 -8.44 -4.44 12.48
N LEU A 43 -9.66 -4.40 11.95
CA LEU A 43 -10.65 -5.45 12.17
C LEU A 43 -10.21 -6.77 11.52
N TYR A 44 -9.61 -6.71 10.34
CA TYR A 44 -9.19 -7.90 9.61
C TYR A 44 -8.02 -8.64 10.27
N GLY A 45 -6.95 -7.93 10.64
CA GLY A 45 -5.73 -8.56 11.16
C GLY A 45 -5.02 -7.80 12.29
N GLY A 46 -5.72 -6.85 12.89
CA GLY A 46 -5.22 -6.06 14.01
C GLY A 46 -4.17 -5.03 13.62
N VAL A 47 -3.59 -4.41 14.64
CA VAL A 47 -2.51 -3.44 14.49
C VAL A 47 -1.28 -4.07 13.84
N SER A 48 -1.02 -5.36 14.08
CA SER A 48 0.07 -6.10 13.41
C SER A 48 -0.10 -6.12 11.90
N TYR A 49 -1.31 -6.40 11.40
CA TYR A 49 -1.59 -6.37 9.97
C TYR A 49 -1.45 -4.97 9.39
N ALA A 50 -1.99 -3.95 10.08
CA ALA A 50 -1.86 -2.56 9.65
C ALA A 50 -0.38 -2.11 9.56
N LEU A 51 0.46 -2.52 10.51
CA LEU A 51 1.90 -2.24 10.50
C LEU A 51 2.62 -2.95 9.35
N VAL A 52 2.27 -4.19 9.04
CA VAL A 52 2.83 -4.92 7.89
C VAL A 52 2.42 -4.23 6.58
N CYS A 53 1.15 -3.88 6.42
CA CYS A 53 0.65 -3.11 5.27
C CYS A 53 1.40 -1.79 5.10
N PHE A 54 1.62 -1.05 6.19
CA PHE A 54 2.40 0.18 6.19
C PHE A 54 3.87 -0.07 5.79
N ALA A 55 4.53 -1.08 6.38
CA ALA A 55 5.93 -1.40 6.10
C ALA A 55 6.16 -1.82 4.65
N VAL A 56 5.27 -2.64 4.09
CA VAL A 56 5.30 -3.04 2.68
C VAL A 56 5.10 -1.83 1.77
N THR A 57 4.11 -0.98 2.08
CA THR A 57 3.89 0.27 1.34
C THR A 57 5.12 1.17 1.37
N PHE A 58 5.76 1.32 2.54
CA PHE A 58 6.99 2.10 2.72
C PHE A 58 8.14 1.56 1.89
N TYR A 59 8.37 0.26 1.95
CA TYR A 59 9.41 -0.40 1.17
C TYR A 59 9.29 -0.03 -0.30
N PHE A 60 8.09 -0.13 -0.87
CA PHE A 60 7.94 0.14 -2.29
C PHE A 60 7.93 1.63 -2.65
N VAL A 61 7.30 2.52 -1.84
CA VAL A 61 7.42 3.98 -2.04
C VAL A 61 8.89 4.40 -2.03
N ARG A 62 9.69 3.83 -1.11
CA ARG A 62 11.13 4.05 -1.05
C ARG A 62 11.85 3.56 -2.31
N LYS A 63 11.47 2.41 -2.87
CA LYS A 63 12.04 1.89 -4.12
C LYS A 63 11.72 2.78 -5.31
N VAL A 64 10.49 3.28 -5.43
CA VAL A 64 10.12 4.25 -6.47
C VAL A 64 10.94 5.53 -6.31
N ALA A 65 11.04 6.05 -5.09
CA ALA A 65 11.82 7.25 -4.80
C ALA A 65 13.29 7.08 -5.23
N LEU A 66 13.92 5.95 -4.90
CA LEU A 66 15.32 5.68 -5.26
C LEU A 66 15.53 5.53 -6.77
N ASN A 67 14.57 4.92 -7.48
CA ASN A 67 14.73 4.63 -8.90
C ASN A 67 14.36 5.80 -9.83
N TRP A 68 13.47 6.70 -9.39
CA TRP A 68 12.87 7.75 -10.22
C TRP A 68 13.03 9.17 -9.69
N PHE A 69 13.34 9.34 -8.40
CA PHE A 69 13.33 10.64 -7.72
C PHE A 69 14.59 10.85 -6.86
N ASP A 70 15.72 10.23 -7.20
CA ASP A 70 17.01 10.33 -6.49
C ASP A 70 16.91 10.11 -4.97
N GLY A 71 15.98 9.26 -4.55
CA GLY A 71 15.74 8.98 -3.13
C GLY A 71 15.13 10.14 -2.35
N SER A 72 14.50 11.12 -3.00
CA SER A 72 13.90 12.32 -2.39
C SER A 72 12.95 12.01 -1.24
N TRP A 73 13.29 12.50 -0.04
CA TRP A 73 12.45 12.40 1.15
C TRP A 73 11.15 13.21 1.03
N LYS A 74 11.17 14.32 0.27
CA LYS A 74 9.97 15.13 0.02
C LYS A 74 8.92 14.32 -0.74
N PHE A 75 9.35 13.55 -1.74
CA PHE A 75 8.47 12.65 -2.50
C PHE A 75 7.91 11.53 -1.62
N ILE A 76 8.77 10.89 -0.81
CA ILE A 76 8.33 9.81 0.08
C ILE A 76 7.26 10.34 1.04
N LEU A 77 7.52 11.47 1.71
CA LEU A 77 6.60 12.05 2.67
C LEU A 77 5.29 12.49 2.02
N SER A 78 5.34 13.16 0.87
CA SER A 78 4.13 13.61 0.17
C SER A 78 3.29 12.43 -0.33
N ALA A 79 3.92 11.39 -0.88
CA ALA A 79 3.24 10.15 -1.27
C ALA A 79 2.56 9.50 -0.06
N PHE A 80 3.21 9.45 1.09
CA PHE A 80 2.64 8.90 2.31
C PHE A 80 1.44 9.68 2.81
N VAL A 81 1.51 11.02 2.79
CA VAL A 81 0.39 11.86 3.18
C VAL A 81 -0.82 11.57 2.28
N ILE A 82 -0.62 11.55 0.95
CA ILE A 82 -1.69 11.26 -0.01
C ILE A 82 -2.26 9.85 0.25
N LEU A 83 -1.42 8.83 0.36
CA LEU A 83 -1.86 7.46 0.59
C LEU A 83 -2.60 7.31 1.91
N ALA A 84 -2.17 7.98 2.98
CA ALA A 84 -2.85 7.98 4.27
C ALA A 84 -4.24 8.63 4.19
N PHE A 85 -4.37 9.77 3.48
CA PHE A 85 -5.67 10.38 3.22
C PHE A 85 -6.58 9.46 2.42
N CYS A 86 -6.05 8.80 1.38
CA CYS A 86 -6.82 7.82 0.63
C CYS A 86 -7.20 6.61 1.49
N ASN A 87 -6.35 6.19 2.45
CA ASN A 87 -6.61 5.06 3.35
C ASN A 87 -7.76 5.33 4.35
N ILE A 88 -8.20 6.59 4.49
CA ILE A 88 -9.37 6.96 5.29
C ILE A 88 -10.64 6.35 4.70
N LYS A 89 -10.72 6.15 3.38
CA LYS A 89 -11.92 5.68 2.67
C LYS A 89 -11.67 4.38 1.89
N ALA A 90 -10.49 4.28 1.26
CA ALA A 90 -10.04 3.11 0.51
C ALA A 90 -9.02 2.31 1.34
N ASP A 91 -8.65 1.13 0.87
CA ASP A 91 -7.67 0.25 1.52
C ASP A 91 -6.29 0.40 0.86
N THR A 92 -5.82 1.63 0.71
CA THR A 92 -4.60 1.95 -0.07
C THR A 92 -3.34 1.32 0.50
N PHE A 93 -3.26 1.10 1.81
CA PHE A 93 -2.14 0.38 2.42
C PHE A 93 -2.26 -1.16 2.33
N ALA A 94 -3.47 -1.70 2.16
CA ALA A 94 -3.71 -3.15 2.11
C ALA A 94 -3.81 -3.72 0.69
N PHE A 95 -4.10 -2.88 -0.32
CA PHE A 95 -3.94 -3.21 -1.73
C PHE A 95 -2.81 -2.44 -2.42
N PRO A 96 -1.57 -2.51 -1.89
CA PRO A 96 -0.41 -2.00 -2.60
C PRO A 96 -0.26 -2.75 -3.94
N GLY A 97 -0.70 -4.01 -4.04
CA GLY A 97 -0.49 -4.88 -5.20
C GLY A 97 -0.91 -4.33 -6.56
N ILE A 98 -2.09 -3.71 -6.71
CA ILE A 98 -2.54 -3.19 -8.02
C ILE A 98 -1.75 -1.91 -8.40
N MET A 99 -1.50 -1.03 -7.42
CA MET A 99 -0.65 0.16 -7.64
C MET A 99 0.82 -0.21 -7.85
N PHE A 100 1.33 -1.24 -7.17
CA PHE A 100 2.73 -1.62 -7.19
C PHE A 100 3.10 -2.61 -8.28
N VAL A 101 2.20 -3.45 -8.80
CA VAL A 101 2.48 -4.15 -10.07
C VAL A 101 2.76 -3.11 -11.16
N MET A 102 1.95 -2.04 -11.24
CA MET A 102 2.18 -0.94 -12.17
C MET A 102 3.49 -0.18 -11.89
N LEU A 103 3.76 0.17 -10.62
CA LEU A 103 5.01 0.86 -10.24
C LEU A 103 6.26 -0.05 -10.35
N MET A 104 6.13 -1.36 -10.20
CA MET A 104 7.21 -2.35 -10.36
C MET A 104 7.54 -2.55 -11.84
N PHE A 105 6.52 -2.62 -12.71
CA PHE A 105 6.68 -2.56 -14.17
C PHE A 105 7.40 -1.27 -14.60
N LEU A 106 7.01 -0.12 -14.05
CA LEU A 106 7.70 1.14 -14.33
C LEU A 106 9.13 1.14 -13.74
N SER A 107 9.34 0.61 -12.54
CA SER A 107 10.66 0.59 -11.89
C SER A 107 11.75 -0.22 -12.62
N LEU A 108 11.37 -1.17 -13.47
CA LEU A 108 12.30 -1.94 -14.32
C LEU A 108 12.99 -1.06 -15.39
N PHE A 109 12.42 0.09 -15.73
CA PHE A 109 12.95 1.00 -16.76
C PHE A 109 13.71 2.23 -16.20
N GLY A 110 13.91 2.31 -14.87
CA GLY A 110 14.64 3.42 -14.25
C GLY A 110 16.16 3.36 -14.46
N SER A 111 16.84 4.50 -14.41
CA SER A 111 18.30 4.67 -14.62
C SER A 111 19.18 4.05 -13.53
N HIS A 112 18.61 3.73 -12.36
CA HIS A 112 19.32 3.19 -11.19
C HIS A 112 18.86 1.78 -10.78
N GLY A 113 17.98 1.15 -11.55
CA GLY A 113 17.60 -0.25 -11.34
C GLY A 113 18.73 -1.21 -11.74
N LYS A 114 18.79 -2.41 -11.15
CA LYS A 114 19.62 -3.51 -11.66
C LYS A 114 19.04 -3.94 -13.02
N GLN A 115 19.50 -3.31 -14.10
CA GLN A 115 19.11 -3.64 -15.46
C GLN A 115 19.91 -4.87 -15.91
N LEU A 116 19.23 -6.00 -16.12
CA LEU A 116 19.83 -7.17 -16.75
C LEU A 116 19.67 -7.02 -18.26
N ILE A 117 20.68 -6.44 -18.94
CA ILE A 117 20.70 -6.34 -20.40
C ILE A 117 21.16 -7.70 -20.96
N LEU A 118 20.20 -8.53 -21.36
CA LEU A 118 20.47 -9.89 -21.89
C LEU A 118 21.18 -9.88 -23.26
N PHE A 119 21.07 -8.79 -24.02
CA PHE A 119 21.69 -8.64 -25.33
C PHE A 119 22.43 -7.31 -25.43
N LYS A 120 23.62 -7.25 -24.83
CA LYS A 120 24.52 -6.09 -24.98
C LYS A 120 25.16 -6.19 -26.36
N GLN A 121 24.77 -5.32 -27.29
CA GLN A 121 25.45 -5.19 -28.58
C GLN A 121 26.88 -4.73 -28.30
N LYS A 122 27.90 -5.44 -28.83
CA LYS A 122 29.30 -5.05 -28.67
C LYS A 122 29.48 -3.64 -29.24
N GLU A 123 29.97 -2.71 -28.43
CA GLU A 123 30.40 -1.40 -28.92
C GLU A 123 31.43 -1.61 -30.03
N PRO A 124 31.33 -0.89 -31.17
CA PRO A 124 32.39 -0.88 -32.14
C PRO A 124 33.64 -0.34 -31.45
N LYS A 125 34.73 -1.13 -31.47
CA LYS A 125 36.03 -0.62 -31.08
C LYS A 125 36.37 0.50 -32.06
N ASP A 126 36.52 1.71 -31.56
CA ASP A 126 37.11 2.80 -32.31
C ASP A 126 38.47 2.33 -32.84
N VAL A 127 38.62 2.34 -34.17
CA VAL A 127 39.87 2.07 -34.90
C VAL A 127 40.51 3.41 -35.23
#